data_AF-A0A842V3B5-F1
#
_entry.id   AF-A0A842V3B5-F1
#
_cell.length_a   1.000
_cell.length_b   1.000
_cell.length_c   1.000
_cell.angle_alpha   90.00
_cell.angle_beta   90.00
_cell.angle_gamma   90.00
#
_symmetry.space_group_name_H-M   'P 1'
#
loop_
_entity.id
_entity.type
_entity.pdbx_description
1 polymer ?
#
loop_
_entity_poly.entity_id
_entity_poly.type
_entity_poly.pdbx_seq_one_letter_code
_entity_poly.pdbx_strand_id
1 'polypeptide(L)'
;MKQPNITGSRKEYYIKKLEFDYDKSNDLLYICRKGSNIYSNVVVGEFHLEFSKDKKIVGIEVLKASEILGEYGIPKKILENIDKVELKIVVKGNSMLVFIIIHALNQEKSAAITMNNLESPIMKALVEA
;
A
#
# COMPACT_ATOMS: atom_id res chain seq x y z
N MET A 1 -21.06 -16.95 -27.14
CA MET A 1 -20.99 -15.76 -26.26
C MET A 1 -19.64 -15.09 -26.48
N LYS A 2 -19.62 -13.85 -26.95
CA LYS A 2 -18.38 -13.05 -27.02
C LYS A 2 -18.10 -12.56 -25.60
N GLN A 3 -16.94 -12.91 -25.04
CA GLN A 3 -16.48 -12.30 -23.80
C GLN A 3 -16.43 -10.78 -24.02
N PRO A 4 -17.02 -9.97 -23.14
CA PRO A 4 -16.89 -8.52 -23.25
C PRO A 4 -15.39 -8.17 -23.15
N ASN A 5 -14.89 -7.45 -24.14
CA ASN A 5 -13.57 -6.81 -24.09
C ASN A 5 -13.61 -5.73 -23.01
N ILE A 6 -13.37 -6.11 -21.75
CA ILE A 6 -13.14 -5.17 -20.66
C ILE A 6 -11.66 -4.82 -20.69
N THR A 7 -11.23 -4.02 -21.67
CA THR A 7 -9.99 -3.25 -21.52
C THR A 7 -10.26 -2.13 -20.51
N GLY A 8 -10.36 -2.50 -19.23
CA GLY A 8 -10.42 -1.54 -18.14
C GLY A 8 -9.20 -0.64 -18.19
N SER A 9 -9.41 0.67 -18.18
CA SER A 9 -8.32 1.65 -18.21
C SER A 9 -7.41 1.41 -17.01
N ARG A 10 -6.13 1.14 -17.29
CA ARG A 10 -5.09 1.04 -16.26
C ARG A 10 -4.81 2.44 -15.74
N LYS A 11 -4.96 2.65 -14.43
CA LYS A 11 -4.55 3.87 -13.75
C LYS A 11 -3.34 3.56 -12.86
N GLU A 12 -2.30 4.36 -12.98
CA GLU A 12 -1.12 4.26 -12.11
C GLU A 12 -0.73 5.63 -11.58
N TYR A 13 -0.36 5.70 -10.30
CA TYR A 13 0.06 6.94 -9.67
C TYR A 13 0.96 6.67 -8.47
N TYR A 14 1.79 7.67 -8.15
CA TYR A 14 2.59 7.70 -6.94
C TYR A 14 1.93 8.62 -5.92
N ILE A 15 1.91 8.19 -4.65
CA ILE A 15 1.54 9.09 -3.56
C ILE A 15 2.71 10.05 -3.32
N LYS A 16 2.42 11.35 -3.26
CA LYS A 16 3.41 12.40 -3.08
C LYS A 16 3.46 12.86 -1.62
N LYS A 17 4.63 13.36 -1.19
CA LYS A 17 4.88 13.89 0.17
C LYS A 17 4.59 12.83 1.23
N LEU A 18 5.31 11.71 1.17
CA LEU A 18 5.20 10.66 2.17
C LEU A 18 6.07 10.97 3.39
N GLU A 19 5.56 10.60 4.55
CA GLU A 19 6.27 10.45 5.81
C GLU A 19 6.24 8.97 6.18
N PHE A 20 7.24 8.52 6.92
CA PHE A 20 7.34 7.13 7.34
C PHE A 20 7.95 7.03 8.73
N ASP A 21 7.62 5.94 9.42
CA ASP A 21 8.20 5.56 10.70
C ASP A 21 8.30 4.04 10.78
N TYR A 22 9.45 3.53 11.22
CA TYR A 22 9.62 2.12 11.53
C TYR A 22 9.87 1.95 13.02
N ASP A 23 8.83 1.50 13.72
CA ASP A 23 8.88 1.19 15.13
C ASP A 23 9.54 -0.18 15.34
N LYS A 24 10.81 -0.15 15.76
CA LYS A 24 11.61 -1.35 16.01
C LYS A 24 11.09 -2.19 17.18
N SER A 25 10.41 -1.56 18.15
CA SER A 25 9.91 -2.22 19.35
C SER A 25 8.65 -3.02 19.05
N ASN A 26 7.78 -2.49 18.18
CA ASN A 26 6.54 -3.14 17.77
C ASN A 26 6.63 -3.87 16.42
N ASP A 27 7.79 -3.80 15.74
CA ASP A 27 8.02 -4.29 14.38
C ASP A 27 6.93 -3.83 13.39
N LEU A 28 6.74 -2.51 13.34
CA LEU A 28 5.65 -1.88 12.62
C LEU A 28 6.21 -0.81 11.68
N LEU A 29 5.88 -0.90 10.39
CA LEU A 29 6.21 0.12 9.41
C LEU A 29 4.96 0.90 9.06
N TYR A 30 4.97 2.19 9.33
CA TYR A 30 3.91 3.11 8.96
C TYR A 30 4.39 4.07 7.88
N ILE A 31 3.61 4.23 6.81
CA ILE A 31 3.90 5.15 5.71
C ILE A 31 2.61 5.91 5.39
N CYS A 32 2.64 7.23 5.46
CA CYS A 32 1.45 8.05 5.18
C CYS A 32 1.79 9.30 4.38
N ARG A 33 0.78 9.88 3.73
CA ARG A 33 0.88 11.17 3.07
C ARG A 33 0.84 12.26 4.13
N LYS A 34 1.86 13.10 4.16
CA LYS A 34 1.96 14.27 5.04
C LYS A 34 0.69 15.13 4.97
N GLY A 35 0.11 15.40 6.14
CA GLY A 35 -1.10 16.23 6.28
C GLY A 35 -2.36 15.62 5.67
N SER A 36 -2.39 14.30 5.45
CA SER A 36 -3.61 13.61 5.06
C SER A 36 -4.53 13.37 6.26
N ASN A 37 -5.83 13.38 6.00
CA ASN A 37 -6.85 12.98 6.96
C ASN A 37 -7.30 11.56 6.62
N ILE A 38 -7.03 10.63 7.53
CA ILE A 38 -7.50 9.25 7.44
C ILE A 38 -8.99 9.25 7.76
N TYR A 39 -9.78 8.65 6.86
CA TYR A 39 -11.23 8.52 7.02
C TYR A 39 -11.64 7.08 7.34
N SER A 40 -10.98 6.12 6.69
CA SER A 40 -11.25 4.70 6.88
C SER A 40 -9.99 3.88 6.58
N ASN A 41 -10.01 2.61 7.00
CA ASN A 41 -8.97 1.65 6.66
C ASN A 41 -9.57 0.35 6.10
N VAL A 42 -8.74 -0.39 5.36
CA VAL A 42 -9.01 -1.76 4.91
C VAL A 42 -7.86 -2.64 5.36
N VAL A 43 -8.18 -3.71 6.07
CA VAL A 43 -7.20 -4.70 6.55
C VAL A 43 -7.12 -5.85 5.55
N VAL A 44 -5.91 -6.14 5.09
CA VAL A 44 -5.59 -7.25 4.18
C VAL A 44 -4.39 -8.01 4.72
N GLY A 45 -4.66 -9.09 5.47
CA GLY A 45 -3.60 -9.77 6.23
C GLY A 45 -2.96 -8.78 7.22
N GLU A 46 -1.64 -8.66 7.17
CA GLU A 46 -0.84 -7.77 8.04
C GLU A 46 -0.71 -6.34 7.48
N PHE A 47 -1.40 -6.02 6.38
CA PHE A 47 -1.40 -4.70 5.76
C PHE A 47 -2.69 -3.95 6.07
N HIS A 48 -2.58 -2.76 6.66
CA HIS A 48 -3.71 -1.84 6.80
C HIS A 48 -3.56 -0.71 5.80
N LEU A 49 -4.46 -0.65 4.82
CA LEU A 49 -4.50 0.42 3.83
C LEU A 49 -5.44 1.53 4.31
N GLU A 50 -4.97 2.76 4.29
CA GLU A 50 -5.72 3.91 4.79
C GLU A 50 -6.23 4.78 3.65
N PHE A 51 -7.48 5.22 3.76
CA PHE A 51 -8.19 5.95 2.72
C PHE A 51 -8.65 7.31 3.23
N SER A 52 -8.56 8.32 2.37
CA SER A 52 -9.23 9.61 2.59
C SER A 52 -10.73 9.53 2.29
N LYS A 53 -11.48 10.58 2.64
CA LYS A 53 -12.90 10.74 2.25
C LYS A 53 -13.15 10.62 0.74
N ASP A 54 -12.17 11.02 -0.07
CA ASP A 54 -12.22 10.90 -1.54
C ASP A 54 -11.82 9.51 -2.06
N LYS A 55 -11.73 8.50 -1.19
CA LYS A 55 -11.45 7.10 -1.54
C LYS A 55 -10.08 6.90 -2.20
N LYS A 56 -9.13 7.78 -1.86
CA LYS A 56 -7.72 7.68 -2.30
C LYS A 56 -6.91 7.06 -1.16
N ILE A 57 -6.00 6.15 -1.51
CA ILE A 57 -5.01 5.67 -0.55
C ILE A 57 -4.15 6.85 -0.12
N VAL A 58 -4.05 7.03 1.19
CA VAL A 58 -3.24 8.06 1.83
C VAL A 58 -2.18 7.48 2.76
N GLY A 59 -2.34 6.23 3.19
CA GLY A 59 -1.36 5.59 4.05
C GLY A 59 -1.42 4.07 3.97
N ILE A 60 -0.40 3.45 4.55
CA ILE A 60 -0.30 2.03 4.77
C ILE A 60 0.45 1.77 6.08
N GLU A 61 -0.06 0.84 6.85
CA GLU A 61 0.61 0.25 8.01
C GLU A 61 0.91 -1.22 7.71
N VAL A 62 2.12 -1.66 8.03
CA VAL A 62 2.56 -3.04 7.89
C VAL A 62 2.90 -3.56 9.28
N LEU A 63 2.11 -4.51 9.77
CA LEU A 63 2.38 -5.23 11.01
C LEU A 63 3.41 -6.34 10.75
N LYS A 64 4.21 -6.68 11.77
CA LYS A 64 5.32 -7.65 11.66
C LYS A 64 6.19 -7.36 10.45
N ALA A 65 6.52 -6.08 10.25
CA ALA A 65 7.06 -5.57 9.00
C ALA A 65 8.36 -6.29 8.60
N SER A 66 9.21 -6.64 9.57
CA SER A 66 10.47 -7.34 9.29
C SER A 66 10.28 -8.78 8.81
N GLU A 67 9.26 -9.47 9.30
CA GLU A 67 8.87 -10.81 8.84
C GLU A 67 8.24 -10.72 7.44
N ILE A 68 7.16 -9.95 7.33
CA ILE A 68 6.35 -9.87 6.11
C ILE A 68 7.16 -9.30 4.94
N LEU A 69 7.84 -8.17 5.12
CA LEU A 69 8.65 -7.59 4.04
C LEU A 69 9.96 -8.37 3.82
N GLY A 70 10.40 -9.14 4.83
CA GLY A 70 11.51 -10.09 4.71
C GLY A 70 11.26 -11.15 3.63
N GLU A 71 10.03 -11.64 3.52
CA GLU A 71 9.61 -12.58 2.45
C GLU A 71 9.75 -11.97 1.05
N TYR A 72 9.66 -10.64 0.93
CA TYR A 72 9.88 -9.88 -0.30
C TYR A 72 11.34 -9.43 -0.47
N GLY A 73 12.26 -9.93 0.35
CA GLY A 73 13.69 -9.59 0.29
C GLY A 73 14.05 -8.22 0.89
N ILE A 74 13.21 -7.70 1.79
CA ILE A 74 13.44 -6.49 2.58
C ILE A 74 13.74 -6.88 4.03
N PRO A 75 14.99 -7.23 4.37
CA PRO A 75 15.32 -7.66 5.72
C PRO A 75 15.19 -6.51 6.73
N LYS A 76 15.02 -6.84 8.01
CA LYS A 76 14.94 -5.86 9.12
C LYS A 76 15.99 -4.74 9.05
N LYS A 77 17.23 -5.08 8.70
CA LYS A 77 18.33 -4.10 8.56
C LYS A 77 18.01 -2.98 7.55
N ILE A 78 17.27 -3.27 6.48
CA ILE A 78 16.81 -2.27 5.52
C ILE A 78 15.75 -1.37 6.14
N LEU A 79 14.79 -1.93 6.88
CA LEU A 79 13.75 -1.18 7.58
C LEU A 79 14.31 -0.24 8.67
N GLU A 80 15.40 -0.64 9.32
CA GLU A 80 16.06 0.17 10.35
C GLU A 80 16.88 1.35 9.79
N ASN A 81 17.09 1.41 8.46
CA ASN A 81 17.94 2.38 7.79
C ASN A 81 17.24 3.02 6.57
N ILE A 82 15.92 3.19 6.64
CA ILE A 82 15.14 3.76 5.54
C ILE A 82 15.54 5.23 5.36
N ASP A 83 16.00 5.57 4.15
CA ASP A 83 16.31 6.93 3.73
C ASP A 83 15.08 7.59 3.08
N LYS A 84 14.31 6.78 2.33
CA LYS A 84 13.13 7.24 1.58
C LYS A 84 12.19 6.08 1.30
N VAL A 85 10.89 6.38 1.27
CA VAL A 85 9.85 5.46 0.79
C VAL A 85 9.08 6.05 -0.39
N GLU A 86 8.59 5.18 -1.26
CA GLU A 86 7.61 5.52 -2.29
C GLU A 86 6.46 4.52 -2.27
N LEU A 87 5.25 5.04 -2.45
CA LEU A 87 4.05 4.23 -2.65
C LEU A 87 3.55 4.43 -4.07
N LYS A 88 3.52 3.34 -4.84
CA LYS A 88 2.94 3.31 -6.19
C LYS A 88 1.70 2.45 -6.19
N ILE A 89 0.60 3.02 -6.67
CA ILE A 89 -0.67 2.34 -6.80
C ILE A 89 -0.94 2.08 -8.27
N VAL A 90 -1.30 0.84 -8.61
CA VAL A 90 -1.75 0.44 -9.95
C VAL A 90 -3.12 -0.17 -9.84
N VAL A 91 -4.11 0.41 -10.52
CA VAL A 91 -5.48 -0.09 -10.59
C VAL A 91 -5.76 -0.52 -12.03
N LYS A 92 -6.25 -1.75 -12.20
CA LYS A 92 -6.64 -2.29 -13.51
C LYS A 92 -7.90 -3.14 -13.35
N GLY A 93 -9.02 -2.66 -13.87
CA GLY A 93 -10.32 -3.30 -13.64
C GLY A 93 -10.62 -3.39 -12.14
N ASN A 94 -10.95 -4.60 -11.67
CA ASN A 94 -11.27 -4.87 -10.26
C ASN A 94 -10.06 -5.33 -9.44
N SER A 95 -8.84 -5.02 -9.88
CA SER A 95 -7.61 -5.35 -9.16
C SER A 95 -6.83 -4.08 -8.85
N MET A 96 -6.23 -4.06 -7.66
CA MET A 96 -5.31 -3.03 -7.20
C MET A 96 -4.00 -3.68 -6.77
N LEU A 97 -2.89 -3.08 -7.16
CA LEU A 97 -1.56 -3.38 -6.67
C LEU A 97 -1.01 -2.17 -5.95
N VAL A 98 -0.51 -2.40 -4.75
CA VAL A 98 0.18 -1.41 -3.92
C VAL A 98 1.63 -1.83 -3.83
N PHE A 99 2.52 -1.05 -4.40
CA PHE A 99 3.96 -1.25 -4.29
C PHE A 99 4.50 -0.37 -3.18
N ILE A 100 5.17 -0.99 -2.21
CA ILE A 100 5.99 -0.32 -1.20
C ILE A 100 7.43 -0.38 -1.72
N ILE A 101 8.02 0.77 -2.03
CA ILE A 101 9.39 0.88 -2.52
C ILE A 101 10.22 1.57 -1.43
N ILE A 102 11.25 0.89 -0.96
CA ILE A 102 12.11 1.33 0.14
C ILE A 102 13.51 1.56 -0.39
N HIS A 103 14.04 2.76 -0.12
CA HIS A 103 15.42 3.14 -0.37
C HIS A 103 16.15 3.18 0.96
N ALA A 104 17.20 2.37 1.10
CA ALA A 104 18.00 2.28 2.31
C ALA A 104 19.40 1.76 1.97
N LEU A 105 20.44 2.29 2.62
CA LEU A 105 21.81 1.77 2.50
C LEU A 105 22.30 1.71 1.03
N ASN A 106 21.93 2.70 0.20
CA ASN A 106 22.19 2.75 -1.24
C ASN A 106 21.56 1.59 -2.05
N GLN A 107 20.52 0.95 -1.52
CA GLN A 107 19.76 -0.09 -2.20
C GLN A 107 18.30 0.33 -2.34
N GLU A 108 17.70 -0.06 -3.46
CA GLU A 108 16.25 -0.02 -3.66
C GLU A 108 15.70 -1.44 -3.53
N LYS A 109 14.66 -1.60 -2.71
CA LYS A 109 13.90 -2.84 -2.58
C LYS A 109 12.42 -2.53 -2.71
N SER A 110 11.63 -3.50 -3.18
CA SER A 110 10.19 -3.32 -3.28
C SER A 110 9.42 -4.56 -2.88
N ALA A 111 8.29 -4.33 -2.24
CA ALA A 111 7.27 -5.33 -1.95
C ALA A 111 5.97 -4.92 -2.64
N ALA A 112 5.17 -5.90 -3.06
CA ALA A 112 3.91 -5.66 -3.73
C ALA A 112 2.78 -6.41 -3.04
N ILE A 113 1.72 -5.67 -2.72
CA ILE A 113 0.47 -6.21 -2.17
C ILE A 113 -0.54 -6.18 -3.29
N THR A 114 -1.23 -7.30 -3.49
CA THR A 114 -2.26 -7.41 -4.51
C THR A 114 -3.61 -7.59 -3.85
N MET A 115 -4.55 -6.73 -4.21
CA MET A 115 -5.96 -6.86 -3.87
C MET A 115 -6.73 -7.17 -5.15
N ASN A 116 -7.36 -8.33 -5.17
CA ASN A 116 -8.26 -8.72 -6.26
C ASN A 116 -9.71 -8.54 -5.82
N ASN A 117 -10.57 -8.29 -6.79
CA ASN A 117 -12.01 -8.14 -6.59
C ASN A 117 -12.39 -6.93 -5.72
N LEU A 118 -12.02 -5.72 -6.17
CA LEU A 118 -12.42 -4.43 -5.60
C LEU A 118 -13.95 -4.20 -5.59
N GLU A 119 -14.75 -5.11 -6.15
CA GLU A 119 -16.21 -5.12 -6.04
C GLU A 119 -16.75 -5.92 -4.85
N SER A 120 -15.87 -6.46 -3.99
CA SER A 120 -16.24 -7.03 -2.71
C SER A 120 -17.23 -6.11 -1.98
N PRO A 121 -18.27 -6.63 -1.30
CA PRO A 121 -19.21 -5.83 -0.51
C PRO A 121 -18.52 -4.84 0.44
N ILE A 122 -17.33 -5.19 0.95
CA ILE A 122 -16.50 -4.33 1.80
C ILE A 122 -16.02 -3.08 1.04
N MET A 123 -15.58 -3.26 -0.20
CA MET A 123 -15.13 -2.15 -1.05
C MET A 123 -16.30 -1.34 -1.61
N LYS A 124 -17.45 -1.97 -1.90
CA LYS A 124 -18.69 -1.27 -2.26
C LYS A 124 -19.21 -0.41 -1.11
N ALA A 125 -19.20 -0.92 0.12
CA ALA A 125 -19.55 -0.16 1.32
C ALA A 125 -18.65 1.07 1.52
N LEU A 126 -17.37 0.98 1.16
CA LEU A 126 -16.44 2.11 1.16
C LEU A 126 -16.63 3.07 -0.03
N VAL A 127 -17.28 2.64 -1.12
CA VAL A 127 -17.59 3.45 -2.31
C VAL A 127 -18.98 4.10 -2.23
N GLU A 128 -19.88 3.61 -1.39
CA GLU A 128 -21.25 4.15 -1.25
C GLU A 128 -21.46 4.96 0.05
N ALA A 129 -20.56 4.86 1.03
CA ALA A 129 -20.46 5.77 2.17
C ALA A 129 -19.72 7.08 1.82
#